data_AF-A0A1B6HR43-F1
#
_entry.id   AF-A0A1B6HR43-F1
#
_cell.length_a   1.000
_cell.length_b   1.000
_cell.length_c   1.000
_cell.angle_alpha   90.00
_cell.angle_beta   90.00
_cell.angle_gamma   90.00
#
_symmetry.space_group_name_H-M   'P 1'
#
loop_
_entity.id
_entity.type
_entity.pdbx_description
1 polymer ?
#
loop_
_entity_poly.entity_id
_entity_poly.type
_entity_poly.pdbx_seq_one_letter_code
_entity_poly.pdbx_strand_id
1 'polypeptide(L)'
;CLVAMIKSSSIENESPEIWCSKNFIEVFRGVVPVILALFDFLREAFLDAGLMNKLVMFLTVHYIEKKILSDDVTLVVVKTIFSLCSRKPNSTTLQLLRDANAVPVLLKLCSFIVADVALTTTSQCILLYTLYDLTFVIENQPEIQIEHSKSYFCLVKSIYERILNPLHTDSLIDNGLIVAVSNFAWEVIVWNKQSVSRFVKCGMVFPHIDIIERSSCSVQLVGLSMLVDLCEYQQCVPYVVTWRGRNGIKFLSVLCQIWRSEEERLGVLRDKGGCISDSEKPLMGENQFKLIQCQKHKVMSICDVFGSVRPKICAIVQLLHRHKEVV
;
A
#
# COMPACT_ATOMS: atom_id res chain seq x y z
N CYS A 1 -18.72 -20.16 18.73
CA CYS A 1 -17.28 -20.37 19.04
C CYS A 1 -16.50 -19.07 19.13
N LEU A 2 -16.25 -18.31 18.05
CA LEU A 2 -15.47 -17.05 18.11
C LEU A 2 -16.01 -16.03 19.15
N VAL A 3 -17.35 -15.90 19.24
CA VAL A 3 -18.04 -15.06 20.23
C VAL A 3 -17.82 -15.54 21.67
N ALA A 4 -17.77 -16.86 21.90
CA ALA A 4 -17.50 -17.45 23.21
C ALA A 4 -16.00 -17.39 23.56
N MET A 5 -15.13 -17.54 22.56
CA MET A 5 -13.66 -17.51 22.67
C MET A 5 -13.12 -16.13 23.06
N ILE A 6 -13.82 -15.05 22.70
CA ILE A 6 -13.40 -13.68 23.07
C ILE A 6 -14.04 -13.22 24.39
N LYS A 7 -15.24 -13.73 24.73
CA LYS A 7 -15.84 -13.53 26.05
C LYS A 7 -15.05 -14.20 27.19
N SER A 8 -14.30 -15.26 26.93
CA SER A 8 -13.38 -15.85 27.92
C SER A 8 -12.07 -15.08 28.10
N SER A 9 -11.75 -14.12 27.21
CA SER A 9 -10.55 -13.28 27.30
C SER A 9 -10.80 -11.87 27.87
N SER A 10 -12.07 -11.46 27.99
CA SER A 10 -12.45 -10.31 28.82
C SER A 10 -12.31 -10.73 30.28
N ILE A 11 -11.31 -10.17 30.95
CA ILE A 11 -10.93 -10.42 32.34
C ILE A 11 -12.11 -10.09 33.25
N GLU A 12 -12.74 -11.14 33.80
CA GLU A 12 -13.41 -11.24 35.10
C GLU A 12 -14.28 -12.51 35.07
N ASN A 13 -13.63 -13.68 35.17
CA ASN A 13 -14.12 -14.81 35.96
C ASN A 13 -13.13 -15.97 35.87
N GLU A 14 -12.66 -16.36 37.04
CA GLU A 14 -11.85 -17.54 37.29
C GLU A 14 -12.55 -18.79 36.77
N SER A 15 -12.09 -19.31 35.64
CA SER A 15 -12.21 -20.73 35.34
C SER A 15 -10.84 -21.22 34.83
N PRO A 16 -10.31 -22.31 35.40
CA PRO A 16 -8.91 -22.69 35.20
C PRO A 16 -8.71 -23.39 33.84
N GLU A 17 -7.63 -23.02 33.16
CA GLU A 17 -6.80 -23.93 32.35
C GLU A 17 -7.37 -24.70 31.13
N ILE A 18 -8.48 -24.31 30.49
CA ILE A 18 -8.96 -25.10 29.32
C ILE A 18 -8.27 -24.72 27.99
N TRP A 19 -7.72 -23.51 27.86
CA TRP A 19 -7.19 -23.03 26.59
C TRP A 19 -5.70 -22.70 26.70
N CYS A 20 -4.83 -23.67 26.35
CA CYS A 20 -3.45 -23.32 26.05
C CYS A 20 -3.42 -22.44 24.77
N SER A 21 -2.48 -21.50 24.70
CA SER A 21 -2.34 -20.58 23.55
C SER A 21 -2.29 -21.32 22.21
N LYS A 22 -1.68 -22.52 22.16
CA LYS A 22 -1.65 -23.37 20.96
C LYS A 22 -3.04 -23.88 20.53
N ASN A 23 -3.87 -24.36 21.45
CA ASN A 23 -5.21 -24.86 21.12
C ASN A 23 -6.11 -23.74 20.61
N PHE A 24 -5.97 -22.54 21.18
CA PHE A 24 -6.69 -21.36 20.71
C PHE A 24 -6.30 -21.00 19.26
N ILE A 25 -5.00 -21.02 18.95
CA ILE A 25 -4.45 -20.71 17.63
C ILE A 25 -4.96 -21.68 16.56
N GLU A 26 -4.95 -22.97 16.85
CA GLU A 26 -5.42 -24.01 15.90
C GLU A 26 -6.92 -23.88 15.63
N VAL A 27 -7.73 -23.59 16.66
CA VAL A 27 -9.16 -23.32 16.46
C VAL A 27 -9.36 -22.05 15.63
N PHE A 28 -8.59 -20.99 15.90
CA PHE A 28 -8.70 -19.74 15.14
C PHE A 28 -8.36 -19.94 13.66
N ARG A 29 -7.32 -20.73 13.36
CA ARG A 29 -6.94 -21.13 12.00
C ARG A 29 -8.05 -21.90 11.28
N GLY A 30 -8.78 -22.77 11.99
CA GLY A 30 -9.92 -23.49 11.42
C GLY A 30 -11.17 -22.63 11.22
N VAL A 31 -11.44 -21.69 12.13
CA VAL A 31 -12.66 -20.88 12.13
C VAL A 31 -12.61 -19.75 11.09
N VAL A 32 -11.46 -19.11 10.89
CA VAL A 32 -11.33 -17.96 9.99
C VAL A 32 -11.74 -18.26 8.54
N PRO A 33 -11.27 -19.34 7.90
CA PRO A 33 -11.71 -19.69 6.55
C PRO A 33 -13.21 -19.88 6.44
N VAL A 34 -13.84 -20.46 7.47
CA VAL A 34 -15.30 -20.66 7.53
C VAL A 34 -16.02 -19.31 7.65
N ILE A 35 -15.52 -18.40 8.49
CA ILE A 35 -16.06 -17.03 8.58
C ILE A 35 -15.98 -16.36 7.22
N LEU A 36 -14.84 -16.39 6.55
CA LEU A 36 -14.66 -15.77 5.24
C LEU A 36 -15.55 -16.44 4.17
N ALA A 37 -15.78 -17.74 4.22
CA ALA A 37 -16.66 -18.42 3.27
C ALA A 37 -18.14 -18.03 3.50
N LEU A 38 -18.56 -17.86 4.74
CA LEU A 38 -19.95 -17.58 5.11
C LEU A 38 -20.29 -16.09 5.23
N PHE A 39 -19.29 -15.21 5.22
CA PHE A 39 -19.50 -13.78 5.52
C PHE A 39 -20.51 -13.11 4.59
N ASP A 40 -20.50 -13.43 3.30
CA ASP A 40 -21.44 -12.82 2.35
C ASP A 40 -22.89 -13.30 2.56
N PHE A 41 -23.08 -14.47 3.17
CA PHE A 41 -24.40 -15.03 3.47
C PHE A 41 -24.93 -14.64 4.86
N LEU A 42 -24.03 -14.49 5.84
CA LEU A 42 -24.37 -14.24 7.25
C LEU A 42 -23.82 -12.90 7.75
N ARG A 43 -23.70 -11.91 6.85
CA ARG A 43 -23.04 -10.62 7.10
C ARG A 43 -23.56 -9.94 8.36
N GLU A 44 -24.86 -9.63 8.40
CA GLU A 44 -25.47 -8.90 9.53
C GLU A 44 -25.28 -9.67 10.84
N ALA A 45 -25.45 -11.00 10.84
CA ALA A 45 -25.22 -11.82 12.03
C ALA A 45 -23.77 -11.73 12.55
N PHE A 46 -22.77 -11.65 11.65
CA PHE A 46 -21.37 -11.45 12.05
C PHE A 46 -21.10 -10.03 12.55
N LEU A 47 -21.68 -9.01 11.91
CA LEU A 47 -21.54 -7.61 12.31
C LEU A 47 -22.21 -7.36 13.67
N ASP A 48 -23.44 -7.83 13.87
CA ASP A 48 -24.20 -7.77 15.14
C ASP A 48 -23.48 -8.53 16.26
N ALA A 49 -22.81 -9.63 15.92
CA ALA A 49 -21.98 -10.36 16.87
C ALA A 49 -20.69 -9.61 17.25
N GLY A 50 -20.44 -8.41 16.70
CA GLY A 50 -19.28 -7.56 17.01
C GLY A 50 -17.98 -8.12 16.46
N LEU A 51 -18.00 -8.83 15.32
CA LEU A 51 -16.81 -9.46 14.72
C LEU A 51 -15.67 -8.46 14.51
N MET A 52 -15.96 -7.24 14.02
CA MET A 52 -14.93 -6.24 13.73
C MET A 52 -14.20 -5.80 15.01
N ASN A 53 -14.95 -5.42 16.05
CA ASN A 53 -14.38 -5.06 17.35
C ASN A 53 -13.55 -6.20 17.94
N LYS A 54 -14.05 -7.43 17.82
CA LYS A 54 -13.37 -8.65 18.26
C LYS A 54 -12.02 -8.87 17.58
N LEU A 55 -11.93 -8.68 16.27
CA LEU A 55 -10.67 -8.81 15.52
C LEU A 55 -9.66 -7.72 15.93
N VAL A 56 -10.12 -6.48 16.11
CA VAL A 56 -9.25 -5.36 16.54
C VAL A 56 -8.75 -5.57 17.98
N MET A 57 -9.65 -5.89 18.91
CA MET A 57 -9.28 -6.23 20.30
C MET A 57 -8.28 -7.38 20.36
N PHE A 58 -8.45 -8.39 19.50
CA PHE A 58 -7.56 -9.52 19.44
C PHE A 58 -6.13 -9.11 19.08
N LEU A 59 -5.96 -8.23 18.09
CA LEU A 59 -4.65 -7.67 17.72
C LEU A 59 -4.03 -6.88 18.89
N THR A 60 -4.82 -6.02 19.54
CA THR A 60 -4.36 -5.19 20.66
C THR A 60 -3.84 -6.03 21.83
N VAL A 61 -4.69 -6.90 22.35
CA VAL A 61 -4.37 -7.65 23.59
C VAL A 61 -3.28 -8.67 23.35
N HIS A 62 -3.35 -9.43 22.26
CA HIS A 62 -2.54 -10.64 22.13
C HIS A 62 -1.24 -10.44 21.35
N TYR A 63 -1.20 -9.50 20.41
CA TYR A 63 0.02 -9.22 19.64
C TYR A 63 0.76 -8.00 20.20
N ILE A 64 0.06 -6.89 20.41
CA ILE A 64 0.71 -5.63 20.80
C ILE A 64 1.10 -5.63 22.29
N GLU A 65 0.16 -5.96 23.18
CA GLU A 65 0.40 -5.87 24.63
C GLU A 65 1.14 -7.09 25.17
N LYS A 66 0.63 -8.30 24.89
CA LYS A 66 1.17 -9.52 25.48
C LYS A 66 2.30 -10.16 24.65
N LYS A 67 2.42 -9.84 23.36
CA LYS A 67 3.39 -10.45 22.42
C LYS A 67 3.41 -12.00 22.45
N ILE A 68 2.24 -12.61 22.65
CA ILE A 68 2.10 -14.08 22.79
C ILE A 68 1.88 -14.75 21.42
N LEU A 69 1.38 -14.01 20.44
CA LEU A 69 1.00 -14.56 19.14
C LEU A 69 2.19 -14.72 18.21
N SER A 70 2.18 -15.82 17.44
CA SER A 70 3.08 -15.99 16.30
C SER A 70 2.62 -15.12 15.13
N ASP A 71 3.59 -14.72 14.30
CA ASP A 71 3.34 -13.92 13.10
C ASP A 71 2.33 -14.57 12.15
N ASP A 72 2.28 -15.91 12.07
CA ASP A 72 1.29 -16.62 11.26
C ASP A 72 -0.16 -16.30 11.67
N VAL A 73 -0.42 -16.17 12.97
CA VAL A 73 -1.77 -15.93 13.49
C VAL A 73 -2.15 -14.48 13.26
N THR A 74 -1.23 -13.57 13.52
CA THR A 74 -1.40 -12.14 13.21
C THR A 74 -1.68 -11.95 11.73
N LEU A 75 -0.95 -12.66 10.86
CA LEU A 75 -1.17 -12.64 9.43
C LEU A 75 -2.58 -13.09 9.05
N VAL A 76 -3.07 -14.18 9.66
CA VAL A 76 -4.45 -14.65 9.45
C VAL A 76 -5.47 -13.59 9.88
N VAL A 77 -5.26 -12.92 11.02
CA VAL A 77 -6.17 -11.88 11.51
C VAL A 77 -6.22 -10.68 10.58
N VAL A 78 -5.07 -10.10 10.22
CA VAL A 78 -5.04 -8.91 9.33
C VAL A 78 -5.55 -9.25 7.93
N LYS A 79 -5.22 -10.44 7.39
CA LYS A 79 -5.81 -10.92 6.13
C LYS A 79 -7.32 -11.07 6.22
N THR A 80 -7.85 -11.45 7.38
CA THR A 80 -9.29 -11.54 7.60
C THR A 80 -9.91 -10.16 7.53
N ILE A 81 -9.39 -9.19 8.27
CA ILE A 81 -9.86 -7.79 8.23
C ILE A 81 -9.85 -7.28 6.79
N PHE A 82 -8.71 -7.42 6.10
CA PHE A 82 -8.57 -7.05 4.70
C PHE A 82 -9.62 -7.69 3.80
N SER A 83 -9.83 -9.00 3.95
CA SER A 83 -10.81 -9.74 3.14
C SER A 83 -12.24 -9.27 3.40
N LEU A 84 -12.57 -8.91 4.65
CA LEU A 84 -13.88 -8.39 5.02
C LEU A 84 -14.09 -6.96 4.49
N CYS A 85 -13.06 -6.12 4.51
CA CYS A 85 -13.11 -4.75 3.97
C CYS A 85 -13.18 -4.73 2.44
N SER A 86 -12.43 -5.60 1.77
CA SER A 86 -12.32 -5.62 0.31
C SER A 86 -13.59 -6.15 -0.39
N ARG A 87 -14.45 -6.87 0.34
CA ARG A 87 -15.68 -7.48 -0.22
C ARG A 87 -16.83 -6.48 -0.23
N LYS A 88 -17.08 -5.86 -1.39
CA LYS A 88 -18.14 -4.85 -1.60
C LYS A 88 -18.11 -3.81 -0.47
N PRO A 89 -17.20 -2.83 -0.50
CA PRO A 89 -16.96 -1.90 0.60
C PRO A 89 -18.30 -1.32 1.07
N ASN A 90 -18.76 -1.83 2.21
CA ASN A 90 -19.97 -1.36 2.85
C ASN A 90 -19.53 -0.36 3.90
N SER A 91 -20.14 0.83 3.89
CA SER A 91 -19.90 1.88 4.87
C SER A 91 -20.05 1.36 6.30
N THR A 92 -20.94 0.40 6.54
CA THR A 92 -21.15 -0.20 7.87
C THR A 92 -19.94 -0.96 8.40
N THR A 93 -19.30 -1.81 7.58
CA THR A 93 -18.13 -2.61 8.02
C THR A 93 -16.96 -1.70 8.40
N LEU A 94 -16.72 -0.67 7.58
CA LEU A 94 -15.67 0.31 7.83
C LEU A 94 -15.99 1.17 9.06
N GLN A 95 -17.25 1.55 9.25
CA GLN A 95 -17.68 2.29 10.44
C GLN A 95 -17.46 1.48 11.72
N LEU A 96 -17.83 0.20 11.73
CA LEU A 96 -17.61 -0.67 12.90
C LEU A 96 -16.13 -0.88 13.22
N LEU A 97 -15.23 -0.82 12.24
CA LEU A 97 -13.78 -0.81 12.48
C LEU A 97 -13.30 0.51 13.10
N ARG A 98 -13.83 1.64 12.65
CA ARG A 98 -13.53 2.96 13.23
C ARG A 98 -13.98 3.03 14.68
N ASP A 99 -15.21 2.60 14.95
CA ASP A 99 -15.80 2.56 16.29
C ASP A 99 -15.02 1.60 17.21
N ALA A 100 -14.41 0.55 16.65
CA ALA A 100 -13.51 -0.35 17.37
C ALA A 100 -12.10 0.22 17.61
N ASN A 101 -11.85 1.49 17.30
CA ASN A 101 -10.56 2.15 17.41
C ASN A 101 -9.44 1.44 16.61
N ALA A 102 -9.76 0.97 15.40
CA ALA A 102 -8.80 0.23 14.58
C ALA A 102 -7.58 1.07 14.17
N VAL A 103 -7.74 2.37 13.90
CA VAL A 103 -6.66 3.19 13.34
C VAL A 103 -5.42 3.23 14.24
N PRO A 104 -5.51 3.60 15.54
CA PRO A 104 -4.34 3.58 16.41
C PRO A 104 -3.73 2.19 16.60
N VAL A 105 -4.57 1.14 16.61
CA VAL A 105 -4.12 -0.25 16.76
C VAL A 105 -3.30 -0.70 15.56
N LEU A 106 -3.81 -0.47 14.35
CA LEU A 106 -3.13 -0.82 13.09
C LEU A 106 -1.87 0.03 12.89
N LEU A 107 -1.89 1.33 13.25
CA LEU A 107 -0.69 2.18 13.24
C LEU A 107 0.39 1.63 14.17
N LYS A 108 0.02 1.28 15.41
CA LYS A 108 0.95 0.73 16.39
C LYS A 108 1.52 -0.62 15.94
N LEU A 109 0.69 -1.46 15.31
CA LEU A 109 1.13 -2.71 14.69
C LEU A 109 2.19 -2.47 13.60
N CYS A 110 1.91 -1.57 12.65
CA CYS A 110 2.87 -1.21 11.61
C CYS A 110 4.17 -0.66 12.18
N SER A 111 4.10 0.29 13.12
CA SER A 111 5.29 0.88 13.75
C SER A 111 6.13 -0.15 14.49
N PHE A 112 5.50 -1.08 15.21
CA PHE A 112 6.20 -2.18 15.89
C PHE A 112 6.92 -3.10 14.90
N ILE A 113 6.26 -3.52 13.82
CA ILE A 113 6.86 -4.39 12.81
C ILE A 113 8.08 -3.72 12.16
N VAL A 114 7.96 -2.44 11.80
CA VAL A 114 9.04 -1.71 11.13
C VAL A 114 10.24 -1.46 12.04
N ALA A 115 9.99 -1.19 13.33
CA ALA A 115 11.04 -0.87 14.29
C ALA A 115 11.73 -2.12 14.87
N ASP A 116 10.95 -3.11 15.29
CA ASP A 116 11.41 -4.16 16.20
C ASP A 116 11.47 -5.57 15.57
N VAL A 117 10.94 -5.75 14.36
CA VAL A 117 10.80 -7.07 13.73
C VAL A 117 11.64 -7.13 12.45
N ALA A 118 12.26 -8.29 12.19
CA ALA A 118 12.89 -8.55 10.90
C ALA A 118 11.81 -8.69 9.81
N LEU A 119 12.00 -8.06 8.66
CA LEU A 119 11.09 -8.11 7.52
C LEU A 119 11.24 -9.43 6.75
N THR A 120 10.86 -10.53 7.41
CA THR A 120 10.62 -11.85 6.79
C THR A 120 9.42 -11.81 5.85
N THR A 121 9.23 -12.82 5.02
CA THR A 121 8.06 -12.91 4.13
C THR A 121 6.73 -12.77 4.88
N THR A 122 6.62 -13.37 6.06
CA THR A 122 5.40 -13.31 6.88
C THR A 122 5.18 -11.91 7.45
N SER A 123 6.19 -11.29 8.05
CA SER A 123 6.04 -9.94 8.63
C SER A 123 5.84 -8.86 7.57
N GLN A 124 6.46 -9.00 6.40
CA GLN A 124 6.18 -8.16 5.23
C GLN A 124 4.71 -8.29 4.77
N CYS A 125 4.17 -9.52 4.75
CA CYS A 125 2.76 -9.73 4.46
C CYS A 125 1.86 -9.10 5.52
N ILE A 126 2.17 -9.23 6.83
CA ILE A 126 1.39 -8.58 7.89
C ILE A 126 1.36 -7.06 7.66
N LEU A 127 2.52 -6.46 7.42
CA LEU A 127 2.65 -5.02 7.16
C LEU A 127 1.84 -4.60 5.92
N LEU A 128 1.94 -5.36 4.82
CA LEU A 128 1.18 -5.14 3.59
C LEU A 128 -0.33 -5.11 3.83
N TYR A 129 -0.89 -6.14 4.49
CA TYR A 129 -2.33 -6.19 4.74
C TYR A 129 -2.78 -5.11 5.72
N THR A 130 -1.96 -4.81 6.74
CA THR A 130 -2.25 -3.75 7.71
C THR A 130 -2.29 -2.36 7.05
N LEU A 131 -1.41 -2.10 6.07
CA LEU A 131 -1.43 -0.85 5.28
C LEU A 131 -2.68 -0.73 4.41
N TYR A 132 -3.15 -1.84 3.81
CA TYR A 132 -4.42 -1.83 3.10
C TYR A 132 -5.61 -1.61 4.03
N ASP A 133 -5.63 -2.27 5.19
CA ASP A 133 -6.68 -2.07 6.20
C ASP A 133 -6.73 -0.62 6.67
N LEU A 134 -5.57 -0.01 6.95
CA LEU A 134 -5.49 1.42 7.24
C LEU A 134 -6.06 2.26 6.10
N THR A 135 -5.70 1.96 4.85
CA THR A 135 -6.19 2.67 3.67
C THR A 135 -7.72 2.61 3.56
N PHE A 136 -8.32 1.43 3.77
CA PHE A 136 -9.78 1.30 3.76
C PHE A 136 -10.45 2.07 4.89
N VAL A 137 -9.88 2.05 6.09
CA VAL A 137 -10.48 2.72 7.25
C VAL A 137 -10.45 4.24 7.10
N ILE A 138 -9.41 4.81 6.49
CA ILE A 138 -9.29 6.26 6.23
C ILE A 138 -10.06 6.75 4.99
N GLU A 139 -10.51 5.83 4.14
CA GLU A 139 -11.15 6.17 2.87
C GLU A 139 -12.39 7.04 3.10
N ASN A 140 -12.45 8.18 2.42
CA ASN A 140 -13.52 9.19 2.57
C ASN A 140 -13.70 9.73 4.00
N GLN A 141 -12.66 9.74 4.84
CA GLN A 141 -12.70 10.25 6.22
C GLN A 141 -11.63 11.34 6.46
N PRO A 142 -11.89 12.60 6.09
CA PRO A 142 -10.89 13.67 6.21
C PRO A 142 -10.50 13.98 7.66
N GLU A 143 -11.42 13.81 8.61
CA GLU A 143 -11.18 14.06 10.04
C GLU A 143 -10.12 13.10 10.60
N ILE A 144 -10.28 11.80 10.36
CA ILE A 144 -9.31 10.75 10.74
C ILE A 144 -7.96 10.98 10.07
N GLN A 145 -7.96 11.41 8.80
CA GLN A 145 -6.74 11.74 8.07
C GLN A 145 -5.96 12.88 8.73
N ILE A 146 -6.64 13.93 9.19
CA ILE A 146 -6.03 15.09 9.85
C ILE A 146 -5.51 14.69 11.24
N GLU A 147 -6.35 14.02 12.03
CA GLU A 147 -6.05 13.60 13.41
C GLU A 147 -4.73 12.83 13.50
N HIS A 148 -4.55 11.83 12.63
CA HIS A 148 -3.38 10.95 12.65
C HIS A 148 -2.30 11.33 11.63
N SER A 149 -2.40 12.49 10.97
CA SER A 149 -1.49 12.93 9.90
C SER A 149 -0.01 12.85 10.25
N LYS A 150 0.37 13.16 11.50
CA LYS A 150 1.76 13.03 11.98
C LYS A 150 2.20 11.57 12.07
N SER A 151 1.37 10.71 12.63
CA SER A 151 1.65 9.27 12.77
C SER A 151 1.77 8.59 11.42
N TYR A 152 0.88 8.92 10.47
CA TYR A 152 0.96 8.42 9.09
C TYR A 152 2.25 8.84 8.41
N PHE A 153 2.63 10.12 8.53
CA PHE A 153 3.87 10.61 7.97
C PHE A 153 5.09 9.88 8.56
N CYS A 154 5.17 9.74 9.88
CA CYS A 154 6.26 9.02 10.54
C CYS A 154 6.32 7.56 10.07
N LEU A 155 5.18 6.89 9.93
CA LEU A 155 5.12 5.51 9.47
C LEU A 155 5.64 5.37 8.03
N VAL A 156 5.15 6.20 7.10
CA VAL A 156 5.62 6.21 5.69
C VAL A 156 7.12 6.45 5.64
N LYS A 157 7.62 7.43 6.42
CA LYS A 157 9.04 7.74 6.50
C LYS A 157 9.84 6.52 6.95
N SER A 158 9.47 5.88 8.07
CA SER A 158 10.18 4.72 8.59
C SER A 158 10.17 3.53 7.63
N ILE A 159 9.07 3.29 6.93
CA ILE A 159 9.00 2.22 5.93
C ILE A 159 9.90 2.55 4.73
N TYR A 160 9.87 3.78 4.21
CA TYR A 160 10.74 4.20 3.10
C TYR A 160 12.23 4.07 3.47
N GLU A 161 12.61 4.50 4.67
CA GLU A 161 13.97 4.35 5.19
C GLU A 161 14.40 2.87 5.26
N ARG A 162 13.50 2.00 5.72
CA ARG A 162 13.74 0.55 5.82
C ARG A 162 13.79 -0.15 4.46
N ILE A 163 13.01 0.29 3.47
CA ILE A 163 13.05 -0.22 2.09
C ILE A 163 14.41 0.14 1.44
N LEU A 164 14.86 1.38 1.63
CA LEU A 164 16.11 1.86 1.04
C LEU A 164 17.35 1.33 1.77
N ASN A 165 17.22 1.04 3.07
CA ASN A 165 18.27 0.49 3.92
C ASN A 165 17.73 -0.70 4.72
N PRO A 166 17.54 -1.87 4.08
CA PRO A 166 17.10 -3.08 4.78
C PRO A 166 18.12 -3.51 5.83
N LEU A 167 17.64 -4.11 6.93
CA LEU A 167 18.54 -4.76 7.87
C LEU A 167 19.09 -6.06 7.28
N HIS A 168 20.25 -6.48 7.78
CA HIS A 168 20.86 -7.76 7.41
C HIS A 168 20.00 -8.99 7.74
N THR A 169 19.05 -8.85 8.66
CA THR A 169 18.07 -9.89 9.03
C THR A 169 16.82 -9.88 8.15
N ASP A 170 16.65 -8.87 7.30
CA ASP A 170 15.49 -8.79 6.42
C ASP A 170 15.63 -9.76 5.26
N SER A 171 14.50 -10.35 4.87
CA SER A 171 14.40 -10.98 3.56
C SER A 171 14.31 -9.92 2.47
N LEU A 172 14.47 -10.33 1.20
CA LEU A 172 14.26 -9.43 0.07
C LEU A 172 12.90 -8.74 0.19
N ILE A 173 12.89 -7.41 0.08
CA ILE A 173 11.67 -6.63 0.19
C ILE A 173 10.76 -6.91 -1.01
N ASP A 174 9.53 -7.32 -0.72
CA ASP A 174 8.52 -7.69 -1.70
C ASP A 174 7.95 -6.46 -2.41
N ASN A 175 7.82 -6.54 -3.73
CA ASN A 175 7.26 -5.45 -4.53
C ASN A 175 5.82 -5.10 -4.11
N GLY A 176 5.03 -6.07 -3.65
CA GLY A 176 3.68 -5.85 -3.14
C GLY A 176 3.67 -4.97 -1.89
N LEU A 177 4.65 -5.13 -0.99
CA LEU A 177 4.79 -4.26 0.17
C LEU A 177 5.13 -2.83 -0.26
N ILE A 178 6.05 -2.67 -1.23
CA ILE A 178 6.42 -1.35 -1.74
C ILE A 178 5.21 -0.67 -2.41
N VAL A 179 4.41 -1.42 -3.17
CA VAL A 179 3.14 -0.93 -3.74
C VAL A 179 2.17 -0.52 -2.64
N ALA A 180 1.99 -1.33 -1.60
CA ALA A 180 1.06 -1.06 -0.50
C ALA A 180 1.44 0.23 0.27
N VAL A 181 2.72 0.41 0.62
CA VAL A 181 3.16 1.65 1.28
C VAL A 181 3.10 2.85 0.35
N SER A 182 3.38 2.68 -0.95
CA SER A 182 3.29 3.79 -1.91
C SER A 182 1.84 4.24 -2.09
N ASN A 183 0.89 3.31 -2.13
CA ASN A 183 -0.54 3.60 -2.16
C ASN A 183 -0.99 4.28 -0.86
N PHE A 184 -0.61 3.73 0.28
CA PHE A 184 -0.93 4.33 1.58
C PHE A 184 -0.36 5.75 1.71
N ALA A 185 0.89 5.96 1.28
CA ALA A 185 1.54 7.26 1.25
C ALA A 185 0.78 8.24 0.35
N TRP A 186 0.34 7.80 -0.83
CA TRP A 186 -0.49 8.60 -1.73
C TRP A 186 -1.76 9.09 -1.01
N GLU A 187 -2.48 8.19 -0.35
CA GLU A 187 -3.72 8.50 0.36
C GLU A 187 -3.54 9.42 1.56
N VAL A 188 -2.50 9.25 2.38
CA VAL A 188 -2.32 10.02 3.63
C VAL A 188 -1.49 11.30 3.47
N ILE A 189 -0.74 11.44 2.38
CA ILE A 189 0.13 12.60 2.15
C ILE A 189 -0.46 13.55 1.13
N VAL A 190 -0.79 13.07 -0.08
CA VAL A 190 -1.12 13.94 -1.22
C VAL A 190 -2.41 14.71 -0.97
N TRP A 191 -3.41 14.05 -0.40
CA TRP A 191 -4.73 14.65 -0.17
C TRP A 191 -4.78 15.62 1.03
N ASN A 192 -3.64 15.85 1.71
CA ASN A 192 -3.53 16.80 2.82
C ASN A 192 -2.37 17.79 2.61
N LYS A 193 -2.68 19.07 2.36
CA LYS A 193 -1.69 20.12 2.09
C LYS A 193 -0.61 20.25 3.17
N GLN A 194 -0.95 20.05 4.45
CA GLN A 194 0.01 20.09 5.55
C GLN A 194 0.96 18.89 5.50
N SER A 195 0.42 17.70 5.19
CA SER A 195 1.22 16.49 4.99
C SER A 195 2.15 16.63 3.79
N VAL A 196 1.70 17.17 2.65
CA VAL A 196 2.58 17.46 1.50
C VAL A 196 3.70 18.42 1.88
N SER A 197 3.39 19.52 2.58
CA SER A 197 4.42 20.47 3.02
C SER A 197 5.46 19.82 3.94
N ARG A 198 5.01 18.96 4.87
CA ARG A 198 5.91 18.18 5.73
C ARG A 198 6.77 17.21 4.92
N PHE A 199 6.17 16.48 3.98
CA PHE A 199 6.86 15.53 3.11
C PHE A 199 7.99 16.18 2.32
N VAL A 200 7.70 17.33 1.71
CA VAL A 200 8.68 18.11 0.95
C VAL A 200 9.78 18.67 1.86
N LYS A 201 9.42 19.33 2.96
CA LYS A 201 10.39 19.95 3.90
C LYS A 201 11.33 18.92 4.54
N CYS A 202 10.84 17.70 4.79
CA CYS A 202 11.66 16.61 5.32
C CYS A 202 12.49 15.89 4.25
N GLY A 203 12.48 16.35 2.99
CA GLY A 203 13.28 15.76 1.91
C GLY A 203 12.76 14.41 1.42
N MET A 204 11.52 14.02 1.75
CA MET A 204 10.98 12.70 1.45
C MET A 204 10.70 12.46 -0.05
N VAL A 205 10.75 13.52 -0.86
CA VAL A 205 10.70 13.42 -2.32
C VAL A 205 11.90 12.62 -2.85
N PHE A 206 13.10 12.76 -2.26
CA PHE A 206 14.29 12.04 -2.74
C PHE A 206 14.17 10.53 -2.48
N PRO A 207 13.87 10.03 -1.26
CA PRO A 207 13.59 8.61 -1.03
C PRO A 207 12.50 8.04 -1.93
N HIS A 208 11.45 8.81 -2.21
CA HIS A 208 10.38 8.38 -3.11
C HIS A 208 10.91 8.14 -4.54
N ILE A 209 11.73 9.05 -5.06
CA ILE A 209 12.37 8.90 -6.37
C ILE A 209 13.38 7.73 -6.37
N ASP A 210 14.15 7.56 -5.29
CA ASP A 210 15.09 6.44 -5.14
C ASP A 210 14.36 5.08 -5.20
N ILE A 211 13.18 4.98 -4.58
CA ILE A 211 12.34 3.80 -4.66
C ILE A 211 11.88 3.58 -6.12
N ILE A 212 11.41 4.61 -6.81
CA ILE A 212 10.98 4.52 -8.22
C ILE A 212 12.12 4.02 -9.12
N GLU A 213 13.33 4.58 -8.96
CA GLU A 213 14.52 4.21 -9.75
C GLU A 213 14.88 2.73 -9.62
N ARG A 214 14.74 2.17 -8.41
CA ARG A 214 15.23 0.81 -8.07
C ARG A 214 14.20 -0.29 -8.18
N SER A 215 12.96 0.02 -8.53
CA SER A 215 11.84 -0.91 -8.39
C SER A 215 11.28 -1.44 -9.70
N SER A 216 10.44 -2.48 -9.60
CA SER A 216 9.72 -3.06 -10.73
C SER A 216 8.70 -2.10 -11.35
N CYS A 217 8.23 -2.42 -12.57
CA CYS A 217 7.22 -1.64 -13.28
C CYS A 217 5.95 -1.38 -12.44
N SER A 218 5.48 -2.35 -11.66
CA SER A 218 4.31 -2.19 -10.78
C SER A 218 4.51 -1.12 -9.71
N VAL A 219 5.70 -1.06 -9.11
CA VAL A 219 6.05 -0.02 -8.14
C VAL A 219 6.23 1.32 -8.83
N GLN A 220 6.90 1.35 -9.99
CA GLN A 220 7.07 2.56 -10.79
C GLN A 220 5.73 3.17 -11.19
N LEU A 221 4.72 2.35 -11.52
CA LEU A 221 3.38 2.82 -11.84
C LEU A 221 2.76 3.61 -10.68
N VAL A 222 2.75 3.05 -9.46
CA VAL A 222 2.14 3.71 -8.29
C VAL A 222 2.97 4.90 -7.83
N GLY A 223 4.30 4.75 -7.78
CA GLY A 223 5.20 5.83 -7.39
C GLY A 223 5.13 7.03 -8.34
N LEU A 224 5.13 6.81 -9.65
CA LEU A 224 4.98 7.89 -10.62
C LEU A 224 3.59 8.56 -10.53
N SER A 225 2.52 7.83 -10.21
CA SER A 225 1.20 8.44 -9.99
C SER A 225 1.21 9.41 -8.80
N MET A 226 1.73 8.96 -7.66
CA MET A 226 1.88 9.82 -6.48
C MET A 226 2.76 11.03 -6.80
N LEU A 227 3.84 10.85 -7.57
CA LEU A 227 4.73 11.92 -7.94
C LEU A 227 4.07 12.95 -8.88
N VAL A 228 3.18 12.54 -9.78
CA VAL A 228 2.38 13.46 -10.61
C VAL A 228 1.60 14.41 -9.71
N ASP A 229 0.85 13.88 -8.74
CA ASP A 229 0.03 14.71 -7.86
C ASP A 229 0.88 15.54 -6.89
N LEU A 230 2.03 15.03 -6.44
CA LEU A 230 2.99 15.83 -5.68
C LEU A 230 3.55 17.00 -6.50
N CYS A 231 3.79 16.81 -7.80
CA CYS A 231 4.32 17.86 -8.68
C CYS A 231 3.31 18.98 -8.98
N GLU A 232 2.01 18.77 -8.76
CA GLU A 232 1.02 19.87 -8.78
C GLU A 232 1.29 20.89 -7.66
N TYR A 233 2.00 20.49 -6.60
CA TYR A 233 2.51 21.40 -5.58
C TYR A 233 3.87 21.95 -6.00
N GLN A 234 3.92 23.22 -6.40
CA GLN A 234 5.14 23.90 -6.87
C GLN A 234 6.38 23.70 -5.97
N GLN A 235 6.19 23.60 -4.65
CA GLN A 235 7.27 23.34 -3.68
C GLN A 235 7.98 21.98 -3.87
N CYS A 236 7.36 21.01 -4.54
CA CYS A 236 7.94 19.70 -4.82
C CYS A 236 8.95 19.76 -5.98
N VAL A 237 8.70 20.61 -6.97
CA VAL A 237 9.44 20.67 -8.24
C VAL A 237 10.96 20.85 -8.05
N PRO A 238 11.45 21.76 -7.18
CA PRO A 238 12.89 21.90 -6.96
C PRO A 238 13.55 20.59 -6.52
N TYR A 239 12.87 19.78 -5.71
CA TYR A 239 13.40 18.49 -5.23
C TYR A 239 13.50 17.48 -6.37
N VAL A 240 12.52 17.45 -7.27
CA VAL A 240 12.55 16.57 -8.45
C VAL A 240 13.69 16.94 -9.41
N VAL A 241 13.87 18.24 -9.68
CA VAL A 241 14.90 18.74 -10.61
C VAL A 241 16.31 18.61 -10.04
N THR A 242 16.46 18.78 -8.73
CA THR A 242 17.76 18.68 -8.04
C THR A 242 18.15 17.26 -7.66
N TRP A 243 17.22 16.29 -7.68
CA TRP A 243 17.54 14.89 -7.41
C TRP A 243 18.64 14.38 -8.34
N ARG A 244 19.56 13.60 -7.78
CA ARG A 244 20.65 12.94 -8.49
C ARG A 244 20.71 11.49 -8.05
N GLY A 245 20.59 10.59 -9.01
CA GLY A 245 20.73 9.16 -8.79
C GLY A 245 22.18 8.72 -8.69
N ARG A 246 22.40 7.41 -8.73
CA ARG A 246 23.76 6.85 -8.76
C ARG A 246 24.51 7.39 -9.98
N ASN A 247 25.77 7.78 -9.81
CA ASN A 247 26.61 8.40 -10.85
C ASN A 247 26.11 9.77 -11.35
N GLY A 248 25.25 10.47 -10.59
CA GLY A 248 24.83 11.82 -10.92
C GLY A 248 23.77 11.91 -12.01
N ILE A 249 23.10 10.80 -12.36
CA ILE A 249 22.02 10.82 -13.34
C ILE A 249 20.86 11.70 -12.86
N LYS A 250 20.26 12.45 -13.79
CA LYS A 250 19.11 13.32 -13.48
C LYS A 250 17.82 12.49 -13.52
N PHE A 251 16.79 12.95 -12.82
CA PHE A 251 15.50 12.25 -12.80
C PHE A 251 14.87 12.13 -14.20
N LEU A 252 15.02 13.14 -15.07
CA LEU A 252 14.57 13.04 -16.47
C LEU A 252 15.22 11.86 -17.22
N SER A 253 16.49 11.56 -16.94
CA SER A 253 17.17 10.39 -17.54
C SER A 253 16.56 9.08 -17.02
N VAL A 254 16.21 9.02 -15.74
CA VAL A 254 15.49 7.87 -15.16
C VAL A 254 14.12 7.71 -15.82
N LEU A 255 13.34 8.79 -15.98
CA LEU A 255 12.05 8.73 -16.67
C LEU A 255 12.19 8.20 -18.11
N CYS A 256 13.22 8.64 -18.84
CA CYS A 256 13.52 8.10 -20.17
C CYS A 256 13.83 6.59 -20.12
N GLN A 257 14.61 6.13 -19.14
CA GLN A 257 14.91 4.70 -18.99
C GLN A 257 13.64 3.89 -18.68
N ILE A 258 12.80 4.35 -17.75
CA ILE A 258 11.53 3.69 -17.40
C ILE A 258 10.61 3.63 -18.65
N TRP A 259 10.51 4.73 -19.40
CA TRP A 259 9.75 4.76 -20.65
C TRP A 259 10.23 3.70 -21.64
N ARG A 260 11.55 3.61 -21.84
CA ARG A 260 12.17 2.64 -22.77
C ARG A 260 11.94 1.20 -22.32
N SER A 261 12.07 0.91 -21.04
CA SER A 261 11.77 -0.41 -20.49
C SER A 261 10.30 -0.81 -20.69
N GLU A 262 9.36 0.14 -20.57
CA GLU A 262 7.96 -0.14 -20.87
C GLU A 262 7.72 -0.41 -22.36
N GLU A 263 8.34 0.34 -23.25
CA GLU A 263 8.26 0.11 -24.70
C GLU A 263 8.76 -1.26 -25.12
N GLU A 264 9.90 -1.69 -24.57
CA GLU A 264 10.43 -3.02 -24.79
C GLU A 264 9.45 -4.09 -24.30
N ARG A 265 8.91 -3.94 -23.08
CA ARG A 265 7.91 -4.86 -22.51
C ARG A 265 6.63 -4.95 -23.35
N LEU A 266 6.19 -3.83 -23.93
CA LEU A 266 4.99 -3.79 -24.77
C LEU A 266 5.25 -4.28 -26.21
N GLY A 267 6.52 -4.39 -26.63
CA GLY A 267 6.90 -4.74 -27.99
C GLY A 267 6.65 -3.61 -28.97
N VAL A 268 6.99 -2.37 -28.58
CA VAL A 268 6.93 -1.22 -29.51
C VAL A 268 8.05 -1.34 -30.53
N LEU A 269 7.70 -1.17 -31.81
CA LEU A 269 8.65 -1.25 -32.92
C LEU A 269 9.62 -0.07 -32.90
N ARG A 270 10.91 -0.39 -32.76
CA ARG A 270 12.04 0.55 -32.80
C ARG A 270 13.01 0.11 -33.89
N ASP A 271 13.69 1.07 -34.52
CA ASP A 271 14.81 0.76 -35.42
C ASP A 271 16.10 0.48 -34.63
N LYS A 272 17.19 0.16 -35.34
CA LYS A 272 18.50 -0.11 -34.75
C LYS A 272 19.10 1.09 -33.97
N GLY A 273 18.63 2.31 -34.25
CA GLY A 273 19.02 3.53 -33.54
C GLY A 273 18.10 3.87 -32.35
N GLY A 274 17.07 3.06 -32.08
CA GLY A 274 16.08 3.34 -31.04
C GLY A 274 15.04 4.39 -31.43
N CYS A 275 14.98 4.79 -32.70
CA CYS A 275 13.93 5.66 -33.24
C CYS A 275 12.65 4.85 -33.47
N ILE A 276 11.50 5.54 -33.53
CA ILE A 276 10.22 4.90 -33.85
C ILE A 276 10.27 4.44 -35.31
N SER A 277 10.03 3.15 -35.56
CA SER A 277 10.03 2.60 -36.93
C SER A 277 8.65 2.49 -37.55
N ASP A 278 7.59 2.41 -36.74
CA ASP A 278 6.20 2.40 -37.21
C ASP A 278 5.64 3.82 -37.22
N SER A 279 5.43 4.40 -38.40
CA SER A 279 4.86 5.73 -38.56
C SER A 279 3.34 5.78 -38.37
N GLU A 280 2.64 4.65 -38.51
CA GLU A 280 1.18 4.57 -38.36
C GLU A 280 0.78 4.35 -36.90
N LYS A 281 1.56 3.54 -36.17
CA LYS A 281 1.28 3.14 -34.78
C LYS A 281 2.52 3.31 -33.90
N PRO A 282 3.00 4.56 -33.73
CA PRO A 282 4.33 4.86 -33.20
C PRO A 282 4.62 4.36 -31.78
N LEU A 283 3.57 4.21 -30.96
CA LEU A 283 3.69 3.81 -29.56
C LEU A 283 2.92 2.52 -29.24
N MET A 284 2.30 1.90 -30.25
CA MET A 284 1.45 0.73 -30.05
C MET A 284 2.32 -0.51 -29.98
N GLY A 285 2.32 -1.18 -28.83
CA GLY A 285 3.02 -2.44 -28.69
C GLY A 285 2.31 -3.59 -29.40
N GLU A 286 3.04 -4.60 -29.86
CA GLU A 286 2.45 -5.83 -30.43
C GLU A 286 1.42 -6.48 -29.49
N ASN A 287 1.70 -6.44 -28.18
CA ASN A 287 0.81 -7.01 -27.16
C ASN A 287 -0.50 -6.22 -27.03
N GLN A 288 -0.41 -4.88 -27.08
CA GLN A 288 -1.59 -4.01 -27.10
C GLN A 288 -2.41 -4.21 -28.39
N PHE A 289 -1.74 -4.39 -29.53
CA PHE A 289 -2.40 -4.69 -30.80
C PHE A 289 -3.20 -5.98 -30.77
N LYS A 290 -2.60 -7.06 -30.28
CA LYS A 290 -3.30 -8.35 -30.09
C LYS A 290 -4.49 -8.20 -29.14
N LEU A 291 -4.34 -7.48 -28.03
CA LEU A 291 -5.41 -7.23 -27.08
C LEU A 291 -6.59 -6.46 -27.68
N ILE A 292 -6.30 -5.38 -28.42
CA ILE A 292 -7.34 -4.56 -29.07
C ILE A 292 -8.09 -5.37 -30.14
N GLN A 293 -7.39 -6.19 -30.92
CA GLN A 293 -8.06 -7.07 -31.89
C GLN A 293 -9.01 -8.08 -31.23
N CYS A 294 -8.63 -8.62 -30.07
CA CYS A 294 -9.44 -9.57 -29.31
C CYS A 294 -10.61 -8.92 -28.53
N GLN A 295 -10.53 -7.64 -28.18
CA GLN A 295 -11.47 -6.98 -27.26
C GLN A 295 -12.23 -5.81 -27.91
N LYS A 296 -12.82 -6.04 -29.10
CA LYS A 296 -13.52 -5.05 -29.95
C LYS A 296 -14.54 -4.12 -29.25
N HIS A 297 -14.98 -4.40 -28.02
CA HIS A 297 -16.02 -3.66 -27.29
C HIS A 297 -15.64 -3.20 -25.88
N LYS A 298 -14.36 -3.15 -25.50
CA LYS A 298 -13.92 -2.64 -24.18
C LYS A 298 -13.16 -1.31 -24.29
N VAL A 299 -13.34 -0.45 -23.28
CA VAL A 299 -12.68 0.86 -23.17
C VAL A 299 -11.20 0.65 -22.80
N MET A 300 -10.35 0.44 -23.81
CA MET A 300 -8.91 0.19 -23.64
C MET A 300 -8.14 1.41 -23.14
N SER A 301 -8.66 2.62 -23.36
CA SER A 301 -8.01 3.88 -22.93
C SER A 301 -7.85 3.97 -21.41
N ILE A 302 -8.78 3.41 -20.63
CA ILE A 302 -8.66 3.34 -19.17
C ILE A 302 -7.45 2.46 -18.78
N CYS A 303 -7.30 1.30 -19.42
CA CYS A 303 -6.16 0.42 -19.17
C CYS A 303 -4.83 1.08 -19.53
N ASP A 304 -4.79 1.87 -20.60
CA ASP A 304 -3.59 2.60 -20.99
C ASP A 304 -3.26 3.74 -20.01
N VAL A 305 -4.25 4.41 -19.42
CA VAL A 305 -4.01 5.49 -18.44
C VAL A 305 -3.53 4.92 -17.11
N PHE A 306 -4.20 3.89 -16.59
CA PHE A 306 -3.87 3.34 -15.27
C PHE A 306 -2.67 2.38 -15.32
N GLY A 307 -2.60 1.53 -16.33
CA GLY A 307 -1.61 0.45 -16.46
C GLY A 307 -0.31 0.84 -17.17
N SER A 308 -0.16 2.08 -17.66
CA SER A 308 1.06 2.55 -18.31
C SER A 308 1.79 3.62 -17.51
N VAL A 309 3.12 3.62 -17.54
CA VAL A 309 3.92 4.71 -16.95
C VAL A 309 3.95 5.93 -17.87
N ARG A 310 3.71 5.75 -19.18
CA ARG A 310 3.82 6.83 -20.17
C ARG A 310 3.00 8.08 -19.85
N PRO A 311 1.69 8.00 -19.53
CA PRO A 311 0.91 9.19 -19.21
C PRO A 311 1.44 9.92 -17.97
N LYS A 312 1.96 9.16 -16.99
CA LYS A 312 2.52 9.67 -15.74
C LYS A 312 3.84 10.40 -16.00
N ILE A 313 4.71 9.83 -16.83
CA ILE A 313 5.96 10.45 -17.30
C ILE A 313 5.65 11.75 -18.06
N CYS A 314 4.71 11.72 -19.00
CA CYS A 314 4.31 12.92 -19.74
C CYS A 314 3.77 14.01 -18.82
N ALA A 315 2.91 13.66 -17.86
CA ALA A 315 2.36 14.59 -16.89
C ALA A 315 3.45 15.22 -16.02
N ILE A 316 4.38 14.43 -15.48
CA ILE A 316 5.54 14.93 -14.72
C ILE A 316 6.35 15.91 -15.58
N VAL A 317 6.73 15.53 -16.81
CA VAL A 317 7.51 16.40 -17.69
C VAL A 317 6.79 17.71 -17.96
N GLN A 318 5.47 17.67 -18.24
CA GLN A 318 4.67 18.87 -18.42
C GLN A 318 4.64 19.76 -17.17
N LEU A 319 4.45 19.17 -15.98
CA LEU A 319 4.44 19.89 -14.72
C LEU A 319 5.79 20.57 -14.46
N LEU A 320 6.90 19.86 -14.66
CA LEU A 320 8.24 20.46 -14.55
C LEU A 320 8.39 21.66 -15.50
N HIS A 321 7.94 21.55 -16.76
CA HIS A 321 8.02 22.64 -17.73
C HIS A 321 7.12 23.84 -17.41
N ARG A 322 5.98 23.65 -16.70
CA ARG A 322 5.13 24.77 -16.27
C ARG A 322 5.87 25.68 -15.29
N HIS A 323 6.82 25.13 -14.53
CA HIS A 323 7.61 25.86 -13.54
C HIS A 323 8.96 26.31 -14.12
N LYS A 324 8.90 27.09 -15.21
CA LYS A 324 10.06 27.58 -15.98
C LYS A 324 11.14 28.32 -15.16
N GLU A 325 10.80 28.79 -13.97
CA GLU A 325 11.75 29.47 -13.06
C GLU A 325 12.66 28.49 -12.29
N VAL A 326 12.37 27.18 -12.34
CA VAL A 326 13.03 26.14 -11.53
C VAL A 326 13.81 25.11 -12.37
N VAL A 327 13.52 24.99 -13.68
CA VAL A 327 14.10 23.97 -14.59
C VAL A 327 15.31 24.50 -15.35
#